data_AF-A0A7X4KA41-F1
#
_entry.id   AF-A0A7X4KA41-F1
#
_cell.length_a   1.000
_cell.length_b   1.000
_cell.length_c   1.000
_cell.angle_alpha   90.00
_cell.angle_beta   90.00
_cell.angle_gamma   90.00
#
_symmetry.space_group_name_H-M   'P 1'
#
loop_
_entity.id
_entity.type
_entity.pdbx_description
1 polymer ?
#
loop_
_entity_poly.entity_id
_entity_poly.type
_entity_poly.pdbx_seq_one_letter_code
_entity_poly.pdbx_strand_id
1 'polypeptide(L)'
;MSSKKSGRPADPPLSHCLLDGVMARQQIKNDAELSRWLQLAPSSISKIRRRRVPVSDGVLLRVHDAFDIPIAELKRLQARQAHLDQRQP
;
A
#
# COMPACT_ATOMS: atom_id res chain seq x y z
N MET A 1 -19.96 13.05 23.20
CA MET A 1 -18.65 12.36 23.29
C MET A 1 -18.50 11.53 22.03
N SER A 2 -17.65 11.97 21.09
CA SER A 2 -17.62 11.44 19.73
C SER A 2 -17.09 10.01 19.66
N SER A 3 -17.95 9.13 19.16
CA SER A 3 -17.67 7.75 18.78
C SER A 3 -16.55 7.68 17.73
N LYS A 4 -15.38 7.13 18.09
CA LYS A 4 -14.44 6.60 17.08
C LYS A 4 -14.61 5.08 17.06
N LYS A 5 -15.64 4.64 16.33
CA LYS A 5 -15.86 3.23 16.00
C LYS A 5 -14.68 2.79 15.12
N SER A 6 -13.70 2.14 15.72
CA SER A 6 -12.65 1.39 15.03
C SER A 6 -13.29 0.16 14.38
N GLY A 7 -13.95 0.36 13.25
CA GLY A 7 -14.34 -0.74 12.36
C GLY A 7 -13.08 -1.31 11.74
N ARG A 8 -12.62 -2.46 12.22
CA ARG A 8 -11.72 -3.31 11.44
C ARG A 8 -12.46 -3.67 10.15
N PRO A 9 -11.94 -3.34 8.96
CA PRO A 9 -12.45 -3.98 7.76
C PRO A 9 -11.94 -5.43 7.76
N ALA A 10 -12.90 -6.34 7.56
CA ALA A 10 -12.65 -7.76 7.34
C ALA A 10 -11.69 -7.96 6.16
N ASP A 11 -10.71 -8.86 6.29
CA ASP A 11 -9.94 -9.38 5.16
C ASP A 11 -10.90 -9.90 4.08
N PRO A 12 -10.72 -9.55 2.78
CA PRO A 12 -9.99 -10.44 1.85
C PRO A 12 -9.46 -9.73 0.56
N PRO A 13 -9.05 -10.44 -0.52
CA PRO A 13 -7.95 -11.39 -0.69
C PRO A 13 -6.84 -10.80 -1.61
N LEU A 14 -5.62 -11.34 -1.53
CA LEU A 14 -4.46 -10.99 -2.40
C LEU A 14 -3.91 -9.56 -2.17
N SER A 15 -3.57 -9.26 -0.92
CA SER A 15 -3.10 -7.95 -0.47
C SER A 15 -1.61 -7.75 -0.73
N HIS A 16 -1.24 -6.60 -1.29
CA HIS A 16 0.12 -6.11 -1.33
C HIS A 16 0.44 -5.38 -0.02
N CYS A 17 1.26 -5.99 0.83
CA CYS A 17 1.46 -5.62 2.24
C CYS A 17 1.79 -4.14 2.46
N LEU A 18 2.55 -3.53 1.55
CA LEU A 18 2.92 -2.11 1.67
C LEU A 18 1.73 -1.19 1.36
N LEU A 19 1.11 -1.33 0.19
CA LEU A 19 0.05 -0.40 -0.24
C LEU A 19 -1.24 -0.61 0.54
N ASP A 20 -1.60 -1.86 0.87
CA ASP A 20 -2.76 -2.15 1.72
C ASP A 20 -2.53 -1.68 3.15
N GLY A 21 -1.30 -1.82 3.68
CA GLY A 21 -0.94 -1.26 4.97
C GLY A 21 -1.10 0.26 5.01
N VAL A 22 -0.70 0.97 3.94
CA VAL A 22 -0.87 2.42 3.81
C VAL A 22 -2.35 2.79 3.72
N MET A 23 -3.14 2.12 2.86
CA MET A 23 -4.56 2.43 2.71
C MET A 23 -5.34 2.19 4.00
N ALA A 24 -5.03 1.13 4.74
CA ALA A 24 -5.67 0.85 6.03
C ALA A 24 -5.35 1.93 7.07
N ARG A 25 -4.08 2.37 7.16
CA ARG A 25 -3.63 3.41 8.11
C ARG A 25 -4.27 4.76 7.80
N GLN A 26 -4.36 5.12 6.52
CA GLN A 26 -4.86 6.41 6.07
C GLN A 26 -6.35 6.42 5.73
N GLN A 27 -7.06 5.30 5.97
CA GLN A 27 -8.49 5.14 5.70
C GLN A 27 -8.87 5.42 4.23
N ILE A 28 -7.95 5.11 3.30
CA ILE A 28 -8.15 5.27 1.87
C ILE A 28 -9.01 4.11 1.36
N LYS A 29 -10.05 4.42 0.60
CA LYS A 29 -11.08 3.44 0.22
C LYS A 29 -10.77 2.71 -1.08
N ASN A 30 -10.01 3.32 -1.99
CA ASN A 30 -9.79 2.77 -3.32
C ASN A 30 -8.46 3.23 -3.95
N ASP A 31 -8.06 2.52 -5.01
CA ASP A 31 -6.83 2.77 -5.75
C ASP A 31 -6.78 4.17 -6.37
N ALA A 32 -7.92 4.72 -6.79
CA ALA A 32 -7.98 6.04 -7.42
C ALA A 32 -7.76 7.17 -6.41
N GLU A 33 -8.23 7.00 -5.18
CA GLU A 33 -7.93 7.91 -4.08
C GLU A 33 -6.44 7.81 -3.70
N LEU A 34 -5.90 6.60 -3.54
CA LEU A 34 -4.47 6.39 -3.30
C LEU A 34 -3.61 6.97 -4.43
N SER A 35 -4.04 6.84 -5.69
CA SER A 35 -3.29 7.34 -6.84
C SER A 35 -3.19 8.86 -6.85
N ARG A 36 -4.18 9.57 -6.31
CA ARG A 36 -4.14 11.04 -6.15
C ARG A 36 -3.09 11.45 -5.12
N TRP A 37 -3.06 10.78 -3.96
CA TRP A 37 -2.05 11.02 -2.94
C TRP A 37 -0.63 10.77 -3.45
N LEU A 38 -0.44 9.66 -4.17
CA LEU A 38 0.86 9.28 -4.69
C LEU A 38 1.21 9.95 -6.03
N GLN A 39 0.31 10.74 -6.62
CA GLN A 39 0.49 11.33 -7.96
C GLN A 39 0.86 10.26 -9.01
N LEU A 40 0.21 9.11 -8.94
CA LEU A 40 0.39 7.98 -9.85
C LEU A 40 -0.89 7.72 -10.64
N ALA A 41 -0.76 7.02 -11.77
CA ALA A 41 -1.94 6.55 -12.49
C ALA A 41 -2.65 5.43 -11.68
N PRO A 42 -4.00 5.40 -11.62
CA PRO A 42 -4.74 4.33 -10.96
C PRO A 42 -4.37 2.93 -11.47
N SER A 43 -4.07 2.83 -12.78
CA SER A 43 -3.62 1.59 -13.42
C SER A 43 -2.28 1.08 -12.87
N SER A 44 -1.39 1.99 -12.46
CA SER A 44 -0.11 1.62 -11.85
C SER A 44 -0.32 1.06 -10.45
N ILE A 45 -1.12 1.76 -9.62
CA ILE A 45 -1.49 1.29 -8.27
C ILE A 45 -2.13 -0.09 -8.34
N SER A 46 -3.10 -0.26 -9.24
CA SER A 46 -3.82 -1.54 -9.38
C SER A 46 -2.88 -2.69 -9.80
N LYS A 47 -1.93 -2.43 -10.72
CA LYS A 47 -0.92 -3.43 -11.13
C LYS A 47 0.02 -3.81 -9.99
N ILE A 48 0.45 -2.83 -9.19
CA ILE A 48 1.32 -3.08 -8.02
C ILE A 48 0.56 -3.88 -6.96
N ARG A 49 -0.66 -3.48 -6.62
CA ARG A 49 -1.50 -4.19 -5.63
C ARG A 49 -1.77 -5.63 -6.04
N ARG A 50 -2.02 -5.87 -7.32
CA ARG A 50 -2.21 -7.21 -7.90
C ARG A 50 -0.90 -7.97 -8.14
N ARG A 51 0.24 -7.46 -7.65
CA ARG A 51 1.58 -8.08 -7.77
C ARG A 51 1.99 -8.38 -9.22
N ARG A 52 1.45 -7.63 -10.19
CA ARG A 52 1.83 -7.73 -11.62
C ARG A 52 3.10 -6.95 -11.94
N VAL A 53 3.42 -5.97 -11.10
CA VAL A 53 4.60 -5.11 -11.23
C VAL A 53 5.19 -4.93 -9.84
N PRO A 54 6.51 -5.04 -9.66
CA PRO A 54 7.15 -4.77 -8.37
C PRO A 54 7.03 -3.30 -7.98
N VAL A 55 7.14 -3.02 -6.67
CA VAL A 55 7.24 -1.65 -6.17
C VAL A 55 8.61 -1.10 -6.56
N SER A 56 8.61 -0.03 -7.35
CA SER A 56 9.83 0.73 -7.65
C SER A 56 10.18 1.67 -6.49
N ASP A 57 11.46 2.04 -6.37
CA ASP A 57 11.92 3.03 -5.39
C ASP A 57 11.18 4.37 -5.51
N GLY A 58 10.83 4.78 -6.73
CA GLY A 58 10.04 6.00 -6.95
C GLY A 58 8.60 5.95 -6.41
N VAL A 59 8.05 4.76 -6.13
CA VAL A 59 6.76 4.61 -5.42
C VAL A 59 6.99 4.72 -3.91
N LEU A 60 8.09 4.16 -3.39
CA LEU A 60 8.45 4.30 -1.97
C LEU A 60 8.64 5.77 -1.59
N LEU A 61 9.34 6.55 -2.42
CA LEU A 61 9.53 7.98 -2.20
C LEU A 61 8.20 8.72 -2.15
N ARG A 62 7.30 8.47 -3.11
CA ARG A 62 5.96 9.07 -3.11
C ARG A 62 5.15 8.72 -1.87
N VAL A 63 5.25 7.49 -1.38
CA VAL A 63 4.57 7.06 -0.14
C VAL A 63 5.17 7.75 1.07
N HIS A 64 6.50 7.89 1.11
CA HIS A 64 7.19 8.64 2.15
C HIS A 64 6.73 10.10 2.16
N ASP A 65 6.78 10.77 1.01
CA ASP A 65 6.44 12.19 0.89
C ASP A 65 4.96 12.46 1.18
N ALA A 66 4.06 11.57 0.77
CA ALA A 66 2.61 11.77 0.94
C ALA A 66 2.10 11.48 2.36
N PHE A 67 2.80 10.63 3.12
CA PHE A 67 2.29 10.08 4.37
C PHE A 67 3.31 10.13 5.53
N ASP A 68 4.46 10.77 5.33
CA ASP A 68 5.57 10.87 6.28
C ASP A 68 6.04 9.51 6.83
N ILE A 69 5.92 8.45 6.03
CA ILE A 69 6.33 7.10 6.44
C ILE A 69 7.82 6.94 6.16
N PRO A 70 8.68 6.60 7.14
CA PRO A 70 10.11 6.46 6.92
C PRO A 70 10.45 5.45 5.82
N ILE A 71 11.36 5.82 4.90
CA ILE A 71 11.81 4.95 3.80
C ILE A 71 12.31 3.59 4.31
N ALA A 72 12.98 3.57 5.47
CA ALA A 72 13.46 2.34 6.09
C ALA A 72 12.32 1.36 6.42
N GLU A 73 11.19 1.87 6.92
CA GLU A 73 10.00 1.06 7.21
C GLU A 73 9.36 0.57 5.90
N LEU A 74 9.26 1.43 4.89
CA LEU A 74 8.75 1.06 3.58
C LEU A 74 9.59 -0.04 2.92
N LYS A 75 10.94 0.04 3.04
CA LYS A 75 11.85 -1.01 2.56
C LYS A 75 11.68 -2.33 3.30
N ARG A 76 11.41 -2.31 4.62
CA ARG A 76 11.10 -3.54 5.39
C ARG A 76 9.81 -4.18 4.89
N LEU A 77 8.77 -3.38 4.65
CA LEU A 77 7.50 -3.86 4.10
C LEU A 77 7.67 -4.42 2.68
N GLN A 78 8.47 -3.76 1.84
CA GLN A 78 8.82 -4.25 0.50
C GLN A 78 9.60 -5.56 0.54
N ALA A 79 10.60 -5.69 1.42
CA ALA A 79 11.36 -6.92 1.59
C ALA A 79 10.46 -8.08 2.05
N ARG A 80 9.53 -7.82 2.98
CA ARG A 80 8.51 -8.78 3.38
C ARG A 80 7.62 -9.19 2.21
N GLN A 81 7.19 -8.23 1.38
CA GLN A 81 6.38 -8.52 0.20
C GLN A 81 7.13 -9.38 -0.82
N ALA A 82 8.38 -9.04 -1.15
CA ALA A 82 9.21 -9.80 -2.08
C ALA A 82 9.39 -11.26 -1.62
N HIS A 83 9.58 -11.45 -0.31
CA HIS A 83 9.64 -12.78 0.29
C HIS A 83 8.31 -13.55 0.20
N LEU A 84 7.15 -12.87 0.26
CA LEU A 84 5.84 -13.50 0.07
C LEU A 84 5.62 -13.89 -1.40
N ASP A 85 6.09 -13.06 -2.34
CA ASP A 85 5.98 -13.34 -3.77
C ASP A 85 6.86 -14.52 -4.20
N GLN A 86 8.04 -14.69 -3.58
CA GLN A 86 8.91 -15.86 -3.77
C GLN A 86 8.31 -17.19 -3.26
N ARG A 87 7.22 -17.14 -2.48
CA ARG A 87 6.55 -18.31 -1.89
C ARG A 87 5.27 -18.72 -2.61
N GLN A 88 4.94 -18.08 -3.73
CA GLN A 88 3.82 -18.48 -4.59
C GLN A 88 4.34 -19.30 -5.78
N PRO A 89 3.95 -20.59 -5.93
CA PRO A 89 4.26 -21.40 -7.10
C PRO A 89 3.52 -20.92 -8.36
#